data_AF-A0AAV0Y510-F1
#
_entry.id   AF-A0AAV0Y510-F1
#
_cell.length_a   1.000
_cell.length_b   1.000
_cell.length_c   1.000
_cell.angle_alpha   90.00
_cell.angle_beta   90.00
_cell.angle_gamma   90.00
#
_symmetry.space_group_name_H-M   'P 1'
#
loop_
_entity.id
_entity.type
_entity.pdbx_description
1 polymer ?
#
loop_
_entity_poly.entity_id
_entity_poly.type
_entity_poly.pdbx_seq_one_letter_code
_entity_poly.pdbx_strand_id
1 'polypeptide(L)'
;PGLFKNETNSRTVYEYVALRAKSYAYDVEQEVTIRSKGVMRHVIRNHLTFAEHKRCLFADVDDDAESDECDDEFDANMGKMFAADSALKAVAQIHRNASTGSTNSSTTVAAAAVTHPSHVYSYMPFTPYRENVSIRSFKHELRTIRSMKLVLNRADDKRYVLPDNISTYAHGHHRINY
;
A
#
# COMPACT_ATOMS: atom_id res chain seq x y z
N PRO A 1 13.34 -27.55 -16.77
CA PRO A 1 13.97 -26.67 -15.76
C PRO A 1 13.83 -25.20 -16.18
N GLY A 2 13.33 -24.32 -15.29
CA GLY A 2 13.21 -22.88 -15.55
C GLY A 2 14.42 -22.14 -14.96
N LEU A 3 15.07 -21.30 -15.78
CA LEU A 3 16.15 -20.42 -15.35
C LEU A 3 15.58 -19.09 -14.86
N PHE A 4 16.20 -18.49 -13.85
CA PHE A 4 15.85 -17.13 -13.43
C PHE A 4 16.20 -16.14 -14.55
N LYS A 5 15.21 -15.37 -15.00
CA LYS A 5 15.39 -14.31 -15.97
C LYS A 5 15.58 -12.98 -15.26
N ASN A 6 16.51 -12.15 -15.75
CA ASN A 6 16.59 -10.76 -15.37
C ASN A 6 15.44 -9.97 -16.03
N GLU A 7 14.41 -9.64 -15.27
CA GLU A 7 13.20 -8.98 -15.78
C GLU A 7 13.41 -7.50 -16.13
N THR A 8 14.41 -6.83 -15.56
CA THR A 8 14.68 -5.42 -15.83
C THR A 8 15.71 -5.20 -16.94
N ASN A 9 16.22 -6.28 -17.57
CA ASN A 9 17.29 -6.20 -18.58
C ASN A 9 18.49 -5.37 -18.09
N SER A 10 18.84 -5.52 -16.82
CA SER A 10 19.92 -4.76 -16.15
C SER A 10 19.65 -3.25 -15.99
N ARG A 11 18.41 -2.79 -16.23
CA ARG A 11 17.99 -1.44 -15.89
C ARG A 11 17.78 -1.29 -14.39
N THR A 12 18.10 -0.10 -13.88
CA THR A 12 18.02 0.20 -12.45
C THR A 12 16.59 0.56 -12.05
N VAL A 13 16.10 -0.06 -10.97
CA VAL A 13 14.82 0.31 -10.34
C VAL A 13 15.10 1.47 -9.38
N TYR A 14 14.49 2.64 -9.62
CA TYR A 14 14.69 3.82 -8.77
C TYR A 14 13.74 3.84 -7.58
N GLU A 15 12.48 3.47 -7.81
CA GLU A 15 11.46 3.53 -6.79
C GLU A 15 10.53 2.31 -6.89
N TYR A 16 10.10 1.81 -5.73
CA TYR A 16 9.21 0.66 -5.63
C TYR A 16 8.18 0.91 -4.52
N VAL A 17 6.91 0.67 -4.82
CA VAL A 17 5.78 0.85 -3.89
C VAL A 17 4.88 -0.36 -4.00
N ALA A 18 4.70 -1.09 -2.89
CA ALA A 18 3.79 -2.22 -2.83
C ALA A 18 2.68 -1.96 -1.81
N LEU A 19 1.44 -2.16 -2.25
CA LEU A 19 0.26 -2.07 -1.38
C LEU A 19 -0.11 -3.44 -0.82
N ARG A 20 -0.02 -4.48 -1.66
CA ARG A 20 -0.29 -5.88 -1.27
C ARG A 20 0.33 -6.86 -2.27
N ALA A 21 0.19 -8.16 -2.00
CA ALA A 21 0.53 -9.20 -2.97
C ALA A 21 -0.18 -8.96 -4.33
N LYS A 22 0.62 -8.91 -5.41
CA LYS A 22 0.14 -8.67 -6.78
C LYS A 22 -0.54 -7.30 -6.98
N SER A 23 -0.26 -6.34 -6.09
CA SER A 23 -0.63 -4.92 -6.24
C SER A 23 0.55 -4.03 -5.86
N TYR A 24 1.31 -3.58 -6.85
CA TYR A 24 2.53 -2.82 -6.67
C TYR A 24 2.81 -1.96 -7.90
N ALA A 25 3.61 -0.94 -7.73
CA ALA A 25 4.10 -0.09 -8.79
C ALA A 25 5.60 0.14 -8.62
N TYR A 26 6.33 0.29 -9.71
CA TYR A 26 7.77 0.54 -9.68
C TYR A 26 8.21 1.34 -10.89
N ASP A 27 9.27 2.12 -10.70
CA ASP A 27 9.91 2.93 -11.73
C ASP A 27 11.24 2.30 -12.14
N VAL A 28 11.38 2.00 -13.43
CA VAL A 28 12.61 1.52 -14.06
C VAL A 28 13.06 2.58 -15.07
N GLU A 29 14.11 3.32 -14.76
CA GLU A 29 14.66 4.35 -15.66
C GLU A 29 13.58 5.27 -16.29
N GLN A 30 12.70 5.83 -15.44
CA GLN A 30 11.58 6.72 -15.82
C GLN A 30 10.39 6.00 -16.50
N GLU A 31 10.43 4.67 -16.61
CA GLU A 31 9.32 3.85 -17.06
C GLU A 31 8.56 3.25 -15.86
N VAL A 32 7.39 3.83 -15.57
CA VAL A 32 6.52 3.35 -14.49
C VAL A 32 5.73 2.12 -14.94
N THR A 33 5.86 1.03 -14.19
CA THR A 33 5.02 -0.16 -14.32
C THR A 33 4.09 -0.31 -13.13
N ILE A 34 2.78 -0.42 -13.40
CA ILE A 34 1.75 -0.65 -12.37
C ILE A 34 1.15 -2.04 -12.53
N ARG A 35 1.08 -2.77 -11.42
CA ARG A 35 0.40 -4.06 -11.30
C ARG A 35 -0.69 -3.94 -10.25
N SER A 36 -1.92 -4.31 -10.60
CA SER A 36 -3.04 -4.30 -9.65
C SER A 36 -4.01 -5.44 -9.97
N LYS A 37 -3.86 -6.58 -9.28
CA LYS A 37 -4.71 -7.75 -9.52
C LYS A 37 -6.19 -7.43 -9.25
N GLY A 38 -7.06 -7.84 -10.18
CA GLY A 38 -8.51 -7.67 -10.10
C GLY A 38 -9.02 -6.33 -10.66
N VAL A 39 -8.11 -5.44 -11.02
CA VAL A 39 -8.41 -4.14 -11.65
C VAL A 39 -8.33 -4.30 -13.17
N MET A 40 -9.27 -3.70 -13.90
CA MET A 40 -9.28 -3.80 -15.37
C MET A 40 -8.09 -3.02 -15.96
N ARG A 41 -7.51 -3.55 -17.03
CA ARG A 41 -6.32 -2.96 -17.68
C ARG A 41 -6.51 -1.50 -18.10
N HIS A 42 -7.69 -1.12 -18.58
CA HIS A 42 -7.96 0.26 -18.97
C HIS A 42 -7.92 1.20 -17.77
N VAL A 43 -8.41 0.76 -16.62
CA VAL A 43 -8.37 1.53 -15.37
C VAL A 43 -6.91 1.72 -14.93
N ILE A 44 -6.11 0.65 -14.98
CA ILE A 44 -4.67 0.72 -14.65
C ILE A 44 -3.94 1.71 -15.56
N ARG A 45 -4.19 1.65 -16.87
CA ARG A 45 -3.47 2.49 -17.85
C ARG A 45 -3.84 3.97 -17.76
N ASN A 46 -5.12 4.27 -17.52
CA ASN A 46 -5.65 5.63 -17.69
C ASN A 46 -5.90 6.36 -16.38
N HIS A 47 -6.05 5.63 -15.27
CA HIS A 47 -6.56 6.21 -14.02
C HIS A 47 -5.75 5.82 -12.78
N LEU A 48 -4.68 5.05 -12.93
CA LEU A 48 -3.77 4.74 -11.83
C LEU A 48 -2.42 5.38 -12.11
N THR A 49 -1.86 6.02 -11.10
CA THR A 49 -0.55 6.63 -11.16
C THR A 49 0.35 6.13 -10.04
N PHE A 50 1.66 6.26 -10.24
CA PHE A 50 2.64 5.93 -9.20
C PHE A 50 2.48 6.81 -7.96
N ALA A 51 2.21 8.10 -8.17
CA ALA A 51 1.97 9.06 -7.09
C ALA A 51 0.77 8.66 -6.22
N GLU A 52 -0.32 8.16 -6.81
CA GLU A 52 -1.47 7.68 -6.05
C GLU A 52 -1.18 6.40 -5.26
N HIS A 53 -0.28 5.53 -5.72
CA HIS A 53 0.17 4.39 -4.91
C HIS A 53 0.98 4.88 -3.70
N LYS A 54 1.86 5.87 -3.89
CA LYS A 54 2.59 6.52 -2.79
C LYS A 54 1.63 7.16 -1.80
N ARG A 55 0.68 7.97 -2.27
CA ARG A 55 -0.37 8.56 -1.42
C ARG A 55 -1.18 7.49 -0.71
N CYS A 56 -1.54 6.39 -1.36
CA CYS A 56 -2.28 5.31 -0.69
C CYS A 56 -1.45 4.62 0.41
N LEU A 57 -0.16 4.42 0.17
CA LEU A 57 0.73 3.77 1.15
C LEU A 57 1.02 4.69 2.33
N PHE A 58 1.35 5.95 2.05
CA PHE A 58 1.81 6.96 3.01
C PHE A 58 0.73 8.00 3.38
N ALA A 59 -0.55 7.79 3.09
CA ALA A 59 -1.60 8.68 3.59
C ALA A 59 -1.56 8.60 5.11
N ASP A 60 -1.02 9.64 5.74
CA ASP A 60 -0.85 9.65 7.18
C ASP A 60 -2.20 9.56 7.89
N VAL A 61 -2.14 9.05 9.10
CA VAL A 61 -3.24 8.83 10.06
C VAL A 61 -3.67 10.19 10.68
N ASP A 62 -3.29 11.31 10.08
CA ASP A 62 -3.29 12.63 10.72
C ASP A 62 -4.11 13.72 10.01
N ASP A 63 -4.90 13.42 8.97
CA ASP A 63 -5.65 14.45 8.21
C ASP A 63 -7.19 14.40 8.31
N ASP A 64 -7.80 13.50 9.10
CA ASP A 64 -9.24 13.61 9.45
C ASP A 64 -9.50 13.11 10.88
N ALA A 65 -9.18 13.97 11.85
CA ALA A 65 -10.00 14.11 13.03
C ALA A 65 -11.42 14.51 12.57
N GLU A 66 -12.26 13.51 12.35
CA GLU A 66 -13.72 13.46 12.55
C GLU A 66 -14.17 12.06 12.05
N SER A 67 -13.83 11.03 12.82
CA SER A 67 -14.63 9.81 12.77
C SER A 67 -15.93 10.10 13.51
N ASP A 68 -17.03 10.22 12.76
CA ASP A 68 -18.37 10.06 13.32
C ASP A 68 -18.34 8.84 14.25
N GLU A 69 -18.72 9.06 15.50
CA GLU A 69 -18.77 8.08 16.57
C GLU A 69 -19.46 6.79 16.09
N CYS A 70 -18.71 5.69 16.01
CA CYS A 70 -19.28 4.36 16.15
C CYS A 70 -18.53 3.63 17.28
N ASP A 71 -18.92 4.01 18.49
CA ASP A 71 -18.85 3.28 19.75
C ASP A 71 -17.76 2.19 19.85
N ASP A 72 -16.67 2.56 20.51
CA ASP A 72 -15.66 1.66 21.05
C ASP A 72 -16.28 0.61 21.98
N GLU A 73 -16.23 -0.65 21.57
CA GLU A 73 -15.88 -1.73 22.49
C GLU A 73 -14.46 -2.20 22.14
N PHE A 74 -13.48 -1.70 22.89
CA PHE A 74 -12.10 -2.16 22.86
C PHE A 74 -12.04 -3.62 23.33
N ASP A 75 -12.35 -4.55 22.43
CA ASP A 75 -12.17 -5.96 22.68
C ASP A 75 -10.68 -6.30 22.51
N ALA A 76 -9.98 -6.38 23.65
CA ALA A 76 -8.59 -6.83 23.74
C ALA A 76 -8.35 -8.24 23.15
N ASN A 77 -9.40 -8.95 22.74
CA ASN A 77 -9.37 -10.24 22.09
C ASN A 77 -9.34 -10.16 20.54
N MET A 78 -9.46 -8.97 19.96
CA MET A 78 -9.61 -8.75 18.52
C MET A 78 -8.38 -8.08 17.87
N GLY A 79 -7.20 -8.64 18.14
CA GLY A 79 -5.90 -8.10 17.72
C GLY A 79 -5.58 -8.30 16.23
N LYS A 80 -6.34 -7.71 15.31
CA LYS A 80 -5.96 -7.66 13.89
C LYS A 80 -4.83 -6.65 13.71
N MET A 81 -3.59 -7.12 13.79
CA MET A 81 -2.45 -6.29 13.41
C MET A 81 -2.48 -6.02 11.91
N PHE A 82 -2.60 -4.74 11.54
CA PHE A 82 -2.54 -4.31 10.16
C PHE A 82 -1.11 -4.41 9.63
N ALA A 83 -0.94 -4.73 8.34
CA ALA A 83 0.37 -4.87 7.71
C ALA A 83 1.21 -3.58 7.83
N ALA A 84 0.55 -2.42 7.83
CA ALA A 84 1.18 -1.12 8.06
C ALA A 84 1.82 -1.03 9.46
N ASP A 85 1.10 -1.41 10.51
CA ASP A 85 1.60 -1.40 11.90
C ASP A 85 2.72 -2.42 12.10
N SER A 86 2.61 -3.58 11.46
CA SER A 86 3.67 -4.60 11.45
C SER A 86 4.95 -4.07 10.80
N ALA A 87 4.83 -3.38 9.67
CA ALA A 87 5.97 -2.78 8.98
C ALA A 87 6.62 -1.68 9.83
N LEU A 88 5.80 -0.82 10.46
CA LEU A 88 6.29 0.25 11.34
C LEU A 88 7.08 -0.32 12.54
N LYS A 89 6.55 -1.37 13.18
CA LYS A 89 7.23 -2.08 14.27
C LYS A 89 8.56 -2.70 13.82
N ALA A 90 8.60 -3.30 12.63
CA ALA A 90 9.81 -3.89 12.07
C ALA A 90 10.88 -2.81 11.78
N VAL A 91 10.50 -1.68 11.18
CA VAL A 91 11.40 -0.54 10.95
C VAL A 91 11.95 0.02 12.27
N ALA A 92 11.08 0.21 13.26
CA ALA A 92 11.51 0.66 14.58
C ALA A 92 12.50 -0.31 15.25
N GLN A 93 12.31 -1.63 15.08
CA GLN A 93 13.23 -2.65 15.57
C GLN A 93 14.57 -2.62 14.83
N ILE A 94 14.58 -2.42 13.51
CA ILE A 94 15.82 -2.26 12.72
C ILE A 94 16.60 -1.04 13.21
N HIS A 95 15.93 0.10 13.40
CA HIS A 95 16.57 1.31 13.92
C HIS A 95 17.15 1.08 15.32
N ARG A 96 16.42 0.40 16.21
CA ARG A 96 16.89 0.04 17.56
C ARG A 96 18.14 -0.84 17.50
N ASN A 97 18.12 -1.89 16.67
CA ASN A 97 19.24 -2.81 16.50
C ASN A 97 20.47 -2.11 15.87
N ALA A 98 20.25 -1.20 14.92
CA ALA A 98 21.30 -0.39 14.32
C ALA A 98 21.93 0.57 15.35
N SER A 99 21.11 1.16 16.25
CA SER A 99 21.60 2.04 17.32
C SER A 99 22.40 1.31 18.40
N THR A 100 22.14 0.02 18.66
CA THR A 100 22.92 -0.79 19.61
C THR A 100 24.30 -1.25 19.09
N GLY A 101 24.61 -1.05 17.80
CA GLY A 101 25.89 -1.41 17.17
C GLY A 101 26.91 -0.28 17.03
N SER A 102 26.64 0.92 17.54
CA SER A 102 27.51 2.08 17.38
C SER A 102 27.76 2.81 18.71
N THR A 103 28.71 2.29 19.49
CA THR A 103 29.42 3.11 20.48
C THR A 103 30.70 3.62 19.85
N ASN A 104 30.70 4.94 19.57
CA ASN A 104 31.82 5.89 19.60
C ASN A 104 31.95 6.72 18.31
N SER A 105 31.30 7.89 18.30
CA SER A 105 31.94 9.20 18.11
C SER A 105 30.87 10.26 17.88
N SER A 106 30.57 11.03 18.93
CA SER A 106 29.71 12.21 18.85
C SER A 106 30.45 13.32 18.09
N THR A 107 29.98 13.65 16.90
CA THR A 107 30.24 14.94 16.26
C THR A 107 28.90 15.55 15.89
N THR A 108 28.48 16.51 16.69
CA THR A 108 27.33 17.38 16.41
C THR A 108 27.64 18.24 15.18
N VAL A 109 27.07 17.88 14.04
CA VAL A 109 26.92 18.78 12.90
C VAL A 109 25.45 19.14 12.79
N ALA A 110 25.16 20.43 12.97
CA ALA A 110 23.83 21.00 12.83
C ALA A 110 23.25 20.61 11.46
N ALA A 111 22.18 19.81 11.47
CA ALA A 111 21.45 19.47 10.27
C ALA A 111 20.78 20.76 9.75
N ALA A 112 21.35 21.33 8.69
CA ALA A 112 20.69 22.35 7.91
C ALA A 112 19.35 21.77 7.45
N ALA A 113 18.25 22.45 7.82
CA ALA A 113 16.91 22.12 7.39
C ALA A 113 16.88 22.11 5.85
N VAL A 114 16.88 20.92 5.26
CA VAL A 114 16.54 20.75 3.85
C VAL A 114 15.03 20.92 3.78
N THR A 115 14.61 22.15 3.49
CA THR A 115 13.23 22.49 3.15
C THR A 115 12.84 21.63 1.95
N HIS A 116 12.13 20.53 2.19
CA HIS A 116 11.50 19.78 1.11
C HIS A 116 10.56 20.73 0.38
N PRO A 117 10.67 20.86 -0.95
CA PRO A 117 9.73 21.66 -1.70
C PRO A 117 8.35 21.07 -1.44
N SER A 118 7.53 21.82 -0.70
CA SER A 118 6.12 21.52 -0.49
C SER A 118 5.50 21.42 -1.88
N HIS A 119 5.37 20.19 -2.39
CA HIS A 119 4.72 19.95 -3.64
C HIS A 119 3.25 20.26 -3.37
N VAL A 120 2.86 21.50 -3.72
CA VAL A 120 1.49 22.00 -3.65
C VAL A 120 0.68 21.13 -4.61
N TYR A 121 0.25 19.98 -4.12
CA TYR A 121 -0.84 19.27 -4.74
C TYR A 121 -2.07 20.06 -4.39
N SER A 122 -2.50 20.90 -5.34
CA SER A 122 -3.87 21.37 -5.48
C SER A 122 -4.83 20.37 -4.85
N TYR A 123 -5.66 20.85 -3.91
CA TYR A 123 -6.64 20.10 -3.14
C TYR A 123 -7.64 19.41 -4.08
N MET A 124 -7.20 18.28 -4.63
CA MET A 124 -8.04 17.31 -5.32
C MET A 124 -8.24 16.18 -4.31
N PRO A 125 -9.48 15.87 -3.89
CA PRO A 125 -9.72 14.83 -2.92
C PRO A 125 -9.15 13.51 -3.45
N PHE A 126 -8.20 12.94 -2.70
CA PHE A 126 -7.64 11.64 -3.01
C PHE A 126 -8.72 10.58 -2.75
N THR A 127 -9.22 9.95 -3.81
CA THR A 127 -10.12 8.80 -3.70
C THR A 127 -9.40 7.52 -4.09
N PRO A 128 -9.51 6.43 -3.30
CA PRO A 128 -8.99 5.13 -3.68
C PRO A 128 -9.89 4.37 -4.69
N TYR A 129 -11.02 4.95 -5.09
CA TYR A 129 -12.00 4.34 -5.97
C TYR A 129 -11.85 4.75 -7.44
N ARG A 130 -12.10 3.83 -8.38
CA ARG A 130 -12.07 4.12 -9.82
C ARG A 130 -13.28 3.55 -10.56
N GLU A 131 -13.69 4.27 -11.60
CA GLU A 131 -14.78 3.83 -12.46
C GLU A 131 -14.31 2.70 -13.33
N ASN A 132 -15.05 1.60 -13.24
CA ASN A 132 -14.83 0.44 -14.05
C ASN A 132 -15.94 0.34 -15.07
N VAL A 133 -15.60 0.58 -16.34
CA VAL A 133 -16.54 0.48 -17.47
C VAL A 133 -16.31 -0.86 -18.16
N SER A 134 -17.38 -1.65 -18.31
CA SER A 134 -17.32 -2.95 -18.95
C SER A 134 -18.59 -3.23 -19.75
N ILE A 135 -18.48 -4.05 -20.80
CA ILE A 135 -19.63 -4.52 -21.57
C ILE A 135 -19.96 -5.93 -21.06
N ARG A 136 -21.24 -6.20 -20.79
CA ARG A 136 -21.74 -7.50 -20.35
C ARG A 136 -23.07 -7.81 -20.99
N SER A 137 -23.30 -9.09 -21.33
CA SER A 137 -24.60 -9.58 -21.76
C SER A 137 -25.46 -10.02 -20.57
N PHE A 138 -26.76 -9.71 -20.61
CA PHE A 138 -27.77 -10.26 -19.72
C PHE A 138 -28.94 -10.73 -20.57
N LYS A 139 -29.29 -12.02 -20.49
CA LYS A 139 -30.37 -12.61 -21.31
C LYS A 139 -30.22 -12.25 -22.81
N HIS A 140 -29.01 -12.36 -23.33
CA HIS A 140 -28.63 -12.01 -24.72
C HIS A 140 -28.69 -10.51 -25.08
N GLU A 141 -28.97 -9.62 -24.13
CA GLU A 141 -28.88 -8.16 -24.33
C GLU A 141 -27.54 -7.62 -23.85
N LEU A 142 -26.78 -6.95 -24.72
CA LEU A 142 -25.55 -6.27 -24.35
C LEU A 142 -25.86 -4.97 -23.60
N ARG A 143 -25.16 -4.75 -22.49
CA ARG A 143 -25.25 -3.53 -21.68
C ARG A 143 -23.87 -3.03 -21.29
N THR A 144 -23.72 -1.73 -21.22
CA THR A 144 -22.54 -1.09 -20.60
C THR A 144 -22.79 -1.00 -19.10
N ILE A 145 -21.93 -1.64 -18.31
CA ILE A 145 -21.93 -1.58 -16.86
C ILE A 145 -20.82 -0.62 -16.42
N ARG A 146 -21.21 0.37 -15.61
CA ARG A 146 -20.31 1.26 -14.89
C ARG A 146 -20.40 0.89 -13.41
N SER A 147 -19.27 0.72 -12.76
CA SER A 147 -19.24 0.43 -11.32
C SER A 147 -18.06 1.11 -10.67
N MET A 148 -18.28 1.71 -9.51
CA MET A 148 -17.19 2.21 -8.67
C MET A 148 -16.52 1.05 -7.96
N LYS A 149 -15.21 0.92 -8.11
CA LYS A 149 -14.42 -0.13 -7.46
C LYS A 149 -13.35 0.49 -6.59
N LEU A 150 -13.13 -0.08 -5.40
CA LEU A 150 -11.94 0.20 -4.61
C LEU A 150 -10.73 -0.40 -5.32
N VAL A 151 -9.78 0.43 -5.73
CA VAL A 151 -8.65 0.03 -6.57
C VAL A 151 -7.32 0.21 -5.85
N LEU A 152 -7.19 1.22 -5.00
CA LEU A 152 -6.02 1.45 -4.16
C LEU A 152 -6.39 1.11 -2.72
N ASN A 153 -5.73 0.14 -2.10
CA ASN A 153 -5.98 -0.19 -0.70
C ASN A 153 -4.71 -0.76 -0.06
N ARG A 154 -4.23 -0.09 0.99
CA ARG A 154 -3.08 -0.52 1.81
C ARG A 154 -3.41 -1.61 2.83
N ALA A 155 -4.68 -1.80 3.17
CA ALA A 155 -5.14 -2.68 4.25
C ALA A 155 -5.88 -3.94 3.76
N ASP A 156 -6.18 -4.09 2.46
CA ASP A 156 -6.81 -5.30 1.90
C ASP A 156 -5.78 -6.39 1.58
N ASP A 157 -5.19 -6.93 2.66
CA ASP A 157 -4.51 -8.21 2.61
C ASP A 157 -5.52 -9.34 2.77
N LYS A 158 -5.43 -10.35 1.89
CA LYS A 158 -6.17 -11.62 2.03
C LYS A 158 -5.57 -12.50 3.14
N ARG A 159 -4.83 -11.90 4.06
CA ARG A 159 -4.12 -12.54 5.16
C ARG A 159 -4.33 -11.77 6.45
N TYR A 160 -4.41 -12.50 7.54
CA TYR A 160 -4.42 -12.02 8.91
C TYR A 160 -3.04 -12.27 9.49
N VAL A 161 -2.33 -11.21 9.87
CA VAL A 161 -0.99 -11.30 10.49
C VAL A 161 -1.18 -11.56 11.97
N LEU A 162 -0.56 -12.62 12.48
CA LEU A 162 -0.61 -12.95 13.89
C LEU A 162 0.31 -12.02 14.71
N PRO A 163 0.13 -11.95 16.04
CA PRO A 163 0.95 -11.09 16.90
C PRO A 163 2.46 -11.37 16.86
N ASP A 164 2.87 -12.56 16.39
CA ASP A 164 4.27 -12.93 16.18
C ASP A 164 4.92 -12.24 14.97
N ASN A 165 4.15 -11.48 14.17
CA ASN A 165 4.57 -10.76 12.96
C ASN A 165 5.15 -11.65 11.84
N ILE A 166 5.02 -12.97 11.95
CA ILE A 166 5.62 -13.94 11.03
C ILE A 166 4.53 -14.84 10.48
N SER A 167 3.70 -15.38 11.37
CA SER A 167 2.66 -16.32 10.99
C SER A 167 1.46 -15.57 10.43
N THR A 168 0.89 -16.09 9.36
CA THR A 168 -0.29 -15.50 8.72
C THR A 168 -1.37 -16.55 8.47
N TYR A 169 -2.62 -16.21 8.77
CA TYR A 169 -3.78 -16.99 8.35
C TYR A 169 -4.42 -16.39 7.10
N ALA A 170 -5.08 -17.21 6.28
CA ALA A 170 -5.90 -16.69 5.19
C ALA A 170 -7.15 -15.99 5.73
N HIS A 171 -7.70 -15.03 4.99
CA HIS A 171 -8.99 -14.43 5.32
C HIS A 171 -10.08 -15.51 5.47
N GLY A 172 -10.90 -15.46 6.54
CA GLY A 172 -11.95 -16.46 6.82
C GLY A 172 -11.45 -17.78 7.39
N HIS A 173 -10.19 -17.86 7.83
CA HIS A 173 -9.65 -19.06 8.49
C HIS A 173 -10.33 -19.30 9.84
N HIS A 174 -10.72 -20.54 10.13
CA HIS A 174 -11.49 -20.93 11.33
C HIS A 174 -10.86 -20.55 12.68
N ARG A 175 -9.55 -20.28 12.73
CA ARG A 175 -8.82 -19.83 13.93
C ARG A 175 -8.78 -18.31 14.11
N ILE A 176 -9.25 -17.57 13.12
CA ILE A 176 -9.45 -16.13 13.24
C ILE A 176 -10.86 -15.96 13.78
N ASN A 177 -10.96 -15.54 15.05
CA ASN A 177 -12.23 -15.06 15.57
C ASN A 177 -12.52 -13.72 14.88
N TYR A 178 -13.71 -13.61 14.31
CA TYR A 178 -14.27 -12.37 13.78
C TYR A 178 -15.26 -11.77 14.76
#